data_AF-A0A499UBV4-F1
#
_entry.id   AF-A0A499UBV4-F1
#
_cell.length_a   1.000
_cell.length_b   1.000
_cell.length_c   1.000
_cell.angle_alpha   90.00
_cell.angle_beta   90.00
_cell.angle_gamma   90.00
#
_symmetry.space_group_name_H-M   'P 1'
#
loop_
_entity.id
_entity.type
_entity.pdbx_description
1 polymer ?
#
loop_
_entity_poly.entity_id
_entity_poly.type
_entity_poly.pdbx_seq_one_letter_code
_entity_poly.pdbx_strand_id
1 'polypeptide(L)'
;MQSSLGVAPNLLSARLKLLVEAGVLRTRTYQEPGSRHRQSYHLTRAGEELRLVLAALQQWGDRHRPRPSGPSSLRRTRSTGEAVSVGFIDEEGREVPCADVAFVANRGSAD
;
A
#
# COMPACT_ATOMS: atom_id res chain seq x y z
N MET A 1 -17.16 5.84 -0.11
CA MET A 1 -15.94 5.51 0.66
C MET A 1 -16.17 5.38 2.18
N GLN A 2 -17.30 5.79 2.77
CA GLN A 2 -17.51 5.71 4.23
C GLN A 2 -18.06 4.36 4.74
N SER A 3 -18.41 3.39 3.89
CA SER A 3 -19.12 2.17 4.33
C SER A 3 -18.26 0.90 4.49
N SER A 4 -16.97 0.90 4.16
CA SER A 4 -16.23 -0.36 3.97
C SER A 4 -15.14 -0.69 5.00
N LEU A 5 -14.87 0.17 6.00
CA LEU A 5 -13.75 -0.05 6.92
C LEU A 5 -14.13 -0.45 8.35
N GLY A 6 -15.39 -0.32 8.77
CA GLY A 6 -15.79 -0.61 10.16
C GLY A 6 -15.06 0.24 11.21
N VAL A 7 -14.42 1.33 10.80
CA VAL A 7 -13.61 2.23 11.64
C VAL A 7 -14.46 3.42 12.08
N ALA A 8 -14.35 3.80 13.35
CA ALA A 8 -15.01 5.00 13.88
C ALA A 8 -14.65 6.24 13.03
N PRO A 9 -15.63 7.11 12.67
CA PRO A 9 -15.41 8.23 11.74
C PRO A 9 -14.25 9.17 12.13
N ASN A 10 -14.06 9.38 13.44
CA ASN A 10 -12.98 10.22 13.98
C ASN A 10 -11.61 9.59 13.74
N LEU A 11 -11.47 8.28 13.94
CA LEU A 11 -10.22 7.57 13.70
C LEU A 11 -9.89 7.54 12.21
N LEU A 12 -10.89 7.32 11.34
CA LEU A 12 -10.70 7.38 9.90
C LEU A 12 -10.19 8.76 9.46
N SER A 13 -10.82 9.83 9.95
CA SER A 13 -10.43 11.21 9.63
C SER A 13 -9.00 11.51 10.08
N ALA A 14 -8.62 11.09 11.30
CA ALA A 14 -7.26 11.24 11.81
C ALA A 14 -6.23 10.48 10.94
N ARG A 15 -6.53 9.24 10.54
CA ARG A 15 -5.64 8.44 9.68
C ARG A 15 -5.50 9.04 8.29
N LEU A 16 -6.59 9.54 7.70
CA LEU A 16 -6.55 10.22 6.40
C LEU A 16 -5.68 11.49 6.45
N LYS A 17 -5.79 12.28 7.52
CA LYS A 17 -4.94 13.46 7.72
C LYS A 17 -3.46 13.08 7.80
N LEU A 18 -3.12 12.05 8.59
CA LEU A 18 -1.74 11.54 8.68
C LEU A 18 -1.19 11.09 7.33
N LEU A 19 -2.01 10.41 6.51
CA LEU A 19 -1.60 9.97 5.17
C LEU A 19 -1.39 11.16 4.21
N VAL A 20 -2.12 12.26 4.39
CA VAL A 20 -1.88 13.50 3.63
C VAL A 20 -0.58 14.17 4.08
N GLU A 21 -0.37 14.29 5.39
CA GLU A 21 0.86 14.86 5.96
C GLU A 21 2.11 14.06 5.56
N ALA A 22 1.99 12.73 5.49
CA ALA A 22 3.04 11.82 5.01
C ALA A 22 3.22 11.81 3.48
N GLY A 23 2.45 12.62 2.72
CA GLY A 23 2.55 12.70 1.26
C GLY A 23 2.03 11.47 0.51
N VAL A 24 1.34 10.55 1.18
CA VAL A 24 0.73 9.35 0.59
C VAL A 24 -0.58 9.70 -0.13
N LEU A 25 -1.33 10.63 0.43
CA LEU A 25 -2.57 11.14 -0.13
C LEU A 25 -2.47 12.64 -0.43
N ARG A 26 -3.27 13.10 -1.39
CA ARG A 26 -3.54 14.51 -1.61
C ARG A 26 -5.04 14.77 -1.53
N THR A 27 -5.42 15.92 -0.98
CA THR A 27 -6.81 16.36 -0.96
C THR A 27 -7.13 17.18 -2.20
N ARG A 28 -8.26 16.87 -2.85
CA ARG A 28 -8.86 17.73 -3.87
C ARG A 28 -10.23 18.16 -3.39
N THR A 29 -10.46 19.47 -3.37
CA THR A 29 -11.80 20.02 -3.18
C THR A 29 -12.57 19.85 -4.47
N TYR A 30 -13.73 19.20 -4.40
CA TYR A 30 -14.68 19.18 -5.49
C TYR A 30 -16.01 19.74 -5.00
N GLN A 31 -16.65 20.52 -5.85
CA GLN A 31 -17.95 21.12 -5.62
C GLN A 31 -18.83 20.78 -6.81
N GLU A 32 -19.88 19.99 -6.58
CA GLU A 32 -20.96 19.88 -7.57
C GLU A 32 -21.76 21.19 -7.56
N PRO A 33 -22.26 21.66 -8.72
CA PRO A 33 -23.12 22.83 -8.77
C PRO A 33 -24.28 22.71 -7.78
N GLY A 34 -24.40 23.68 -6.87
CA GLY A 34 -25.44 23.70 -5.81
C GLY A 34 -25.13 22.88 -4.56
N SER A 35 -23.98 22.21 -4.47
CA SER A 35 -23.62 21.36 -3.32
C SER A 35 -22.55 21.98 -2.41
N ARG A 36 -22.51 21.51 -1.16
CA ARG A 36 -21.44 21.83 -0.19
C ARG A 36 -20.09 21.25 -0.67
N HIS A 37 -19.01 22.00 -0.49
CA HIS A 37 -17.64 21.54 -0.74
C HIS A 37 -17.38 20.17 -0.09
N ARG A 38 -16.93 19.20 -0.89
CA ARG A 38 -16.47 17.90 -0.40
C ARG A 38 -14.99 17.73 -0.67
N GLN A 39 -14.27 17.21 0.32
CA GLN A 39 -12.89 16.78 0.14
C GLN A 39 -12.87 15.37 -0.42
N SER A 40 -12.10 15.17 -1.47
CA SER A 40 -11.77 13.86 -2.03
C SER A 40 -10.29 13.57 -1.80
N TYR A 41 -9.97 12.34 -1.41
CA TYR A 41 -8.60 11.88 -1.17
C TYR A 41 -8.14 11.05 -2.36
N HIS A 42 -6.97 11.39 -2.89
CA HIS A 42 -6.38 10.71 -4.04
C HIS A 42 -4.97 10.25 -3.68
N LEU A 43 -4.56 9.08 -4.16
CA LEU A 43 -3.18 8.64 -4.01
C LEU A 43 -2.24 9.60 -4.75
N THR A 44 -1.10 9.87 -4.12
CA THR A 44 0.06 10.41 -4.80
C THR A 44 0.83 9.28 -5.48
N ARG A 45 1.86 9.62 -6.26
CA ARG A 45 2.79 8.61 -6.79
C ARG A 45 3.41 7.76 -5.68
N ALA A 46 3.87 8.40 -4.59
CA ALA A 46 4.39 7.69 -3.42
C ALA A 46 3.34 6.77 -2.79
N GLY A 47 2.07 7.19 -2.75
CA GLY A 47 0.98 6.35 -2.27
C GLY A 47 0.64 5.17 -3.18
N GLU A 48 0.78 5.33 -4.50
CA GLU A 48 0.65 4.22 -5.44
C GLU A 48 1.79 3.20 -5.27
N GLU A 49 3.03 3.67 -5.11
CA GLU A 49 4.22 2.84 -4.89
C GLU A 49 4.16 2.10 -3.53
N LEU A 50 3.52 2.71 -2.51
CA LEU A 50 3.30 2.09 -1.20
C LEU A 50 2.50 0.78 -1.25
N ARG A 51 1.75 0.53 -2.34
CA ARG A 51 1.03 -0.74 -2.53
C ARG A 51 1.95 -1.96 -2.46
N LEU A 52 3.21 -1.85 -2.88
CA LEU A 52 4.18 -2.95 -2.80
C LEU A 52 4.49 -3.32 -1.35
N VAL A 53 4.69 -2.31 -0.48
CA VAL A 53 4.95 -2.51 0.94
C VAL A 53 3.74 -3.17 1.62
N LEU A 54 2.53 -2.69 1.32
CA LEU A 54 1.30 -3.27 1.86
C LEU A 54 1.11 -4.72 1.40
N ALA A 55 1.45 -5.03 0.14
CA ALA A 55 1.39 -6.39 -0.39
C ALA A 55 2.42 -7.32 0.29
N ALA A 56 3.63 -6.85 0.58
CA ALA A 56 4.64 -7.59 1.33
C ALA A 56 4.17 -7.91 2.77
N LEU A 57 3.61 -6.91 3.46
CA LEU A 57 3.02 -7.08 4.80
C LEU A 57 1.86 -8.09 4.78
N GLN A 58 1.01 -8.00 3.76
CA GLN A 58 -0.10 -8.94 3.59
C GLN A 58 0.43 -10.36 3.38
N GLN A 59 1.41 -10.58 2.51
CA GLN A 59 2.02 -11.89 2.24
C GLN A 59 2.65 -12.50 3.51
N TRP A 60 3.33 -11.70 4.32
CA TRP A 60 3.83 -12.13 5.62
C TRP A 60 2.68 -12.54 6.56
N GLY A 61 1.62 -11.73 6.62
CA GLY A 61 0.43 -12.01 7.42
C GLY A 61 -0.30 -13.28 6.98
N ASP A 62 -0.47 -13.50 5.68
CA ASP A 62 -1.09 -14.69 5.13
C ASP A 62 -0.33 -15.98 5.54
N ARG A 63 1.01 -15.91 5.58
CA ARG A 63 1.87 -17.06 5.95
C ARG A 63 1.95 -17.31 7.45
N HIS A 64 2.03 -16.25 8.27
CA HIS A 64 2.34 -16.37 9.70
C HIS A 64 1.14 -16.13 10.62
N ARG A 65 0.04 -15.57 10.09
CA ARG A 65 -1.21 -15.28 10.80
C ARG A 65 -2.42 -15.69 9.95
N PRO A 66 -2.51 -16.97 9.54
CA PRO A 66 -3.60 -17.44 8.70
C PRO A 66 -4.93 -17.27 9.42
N ARG A 67 -5.95 -16.81 8.69
CA ARG A 67 -7.32 -16.72 9.18
C ARG A 67 -8.08 -18.00 8.81
N PRO A 68 -9.01 -18.48 9.64
CA PRO A 68 -9.85 -19.63 9.28
C PRO A 68 -10.62 -19.43 7.97
N SER A 69 -10.99 -18.19 7.66
CA SER A 69 -11.67 -17.81 6.41
C SER A 69 -10.74 -17.61 5.21
N GLY A 70 -9.43 -17.86 5.36
CA GLY A 70 -8.42 -17.58 4.35
C GLY A 70 -8.00 -16.10 4.25
N PRO A 71 -7.12 -15.75 3.27
CA PRO A 71 -6.63 -14.40 3.05
C PRO A 71 -7.77 -13.41 2.78
N SER A 72 -7.68 -12.20 3.34
CA SER A 72 -8.69 -11.14 3.09
C SER A 72 -8.67 -10.60 1.65
N SER A 73 -7.59 -10.85 0.91
CA SER A 73 -7.42 -10.44 -0.47
C SER A 73 -6.42 -11.35 -1.17
N LEU A 74 -6.61 -11.59 -2.47
CA LEU A 74 -5.65 -12.32 -3.30
C LEU A 74 -4.88 -11.32 -4.18
N ARG A 75 -3.57 -11.49 -4.24
CA ARG A 75 -2.70 -10.74 -5.15
C ARG A 75 -2.72 -11.43 -6.51
N ARG A 76 -3.23 -10.75 -7.53
CA ARG A 76 -3.36 -11.27 -8.89
C ARG A 76 -3.01 -10.22 -9.94
N THR A 77 -2.52 -10.66 -11.10
CA THR A 77 -2.36 -9.79 -12.27
C THR A 77 -3.72 -9.26 -12.73
N ARG A 78 -3.76 -8.04 -13.27
CA ARG A 78 -5.00 -7.48 -13.81
C ARG A 78 -5.40 -8.11 -15.16
N SER A 79 -4.40 -8.49 -15.96
CA SER A 79 -4.59 -9.01 -17.33
C SER A 79 -4.97 -10.49 -17.36
N THR A 80 -4.26 -11.33 -16.59
CA THR A 80 -4.43 -12.80 -16.63
C THR A 80 -5.16 -13.35 -15.40
N GLY A 81 -5.20 -12.60 -14.30
CA GLY A 81 -5.76 -13.09 -13.03
C GLY A 81 -4.87 -14.09 -12.31
N GLU A 82 -3.65 -14.33 -12.80
CA GLU A 82 -2.69 -15.24 -12.17
C GLU A 82 -2.21 -14.71 -10.83
N ALA A 83 -1.91 -15.61 -9.90
CA ALA A 83 -1.43 -15.23 -8.58
C ALA A 83 -0.04 -14.59 -8.67
N VAL A 84 0.18 -13.54 -7.87
CA VAL A 84 1.50 -12.89 -7.77
C VAL A 84 1.94 -12.81 -6.31
N SER A 85 3.24 -13.00 -6.09
CA SER A 85 3.93 -12.78 -4.82
C SER A 85 4.73 -11.49 -4.86
N VAL A 86 5.15 -11.02 -3.69
CA VAL A 86 6.18 -9.98 -3.55
C VAL A 86 7.49 -10.68 -3.17
N GLY A 87 8.56 -10.36 -3.88
CA GLY A 87 9.90 -10.92 -3.69
C GLY A 87 10.99 -9.95 -4.16
N PHE A 88 12.25 -10.31 -3.93
CA PHE A 88 13.38 -9.59 -4.49
C PHE A 88 13.62 -10.08 -5.91
N ILE A 89 13.95 -9.15 -6.79
CA ILE A 89 14.21 -9.42 -8.20
C ILE A 89 15.59 -8.85 -8.53
N ASP A 90 16.44 -9.62 -9.21
CA ASP A 90 17.74 -9.16 -9.68
C ASP A 90 17.64 -8.30 -10.95
N GLU A 91 18.77 -7.83 -11.47
CA GLU A 91 18.81 -6.99 -12.67
C GLU A 91 18.31 -7.73 -13.93
N GLU A 92 18.42 -9.05 -13.95
CA GLU A 92 17.92 -9.90 -15.04
C GLU A 92 16.44 -10.27 -14.90
N GLY A 93 15.76 -9.80 -13.85
CA GLY A 93 14.35 -10.07 -13.63
C GLY A 93 14.05 -11.41 -12.94
N ARG A 94 15.06 -12.09 -12.38
CA ARG A 94 14.91 -13.36 -11.67
C ARG A 94 14.62 -13.14 -10.19
N GLU A 95 13.79 -14.00 -9.62
CA GLU A 95 13.53 -13.97 -8.18
C GLU A 95 14.76 -14.40 -7.38
N VAL A 96 15.15 -13.56 -6.43
CA VAL A 96 16.21 -13.83 -5.47
C VAL A 96 15.58 -14.27 -4.14
N PRO A 97 15.91 -15.47 -3.62
CA PRO A 97 15.43 -15.88 -2.31
C PRO A 97 15.83 -14.88 -1.23
N CYS A 98 14.91 -14.56 -0.32
CA CYS A 98 15.18 -13.59 0.76
C CYS A 98 16.42 -13.94 1.60
N ALA A 99 16.74 -15.22 1.76
CA ALA A 99 17.94 -15.70 2.47
C ALA A 99 19.26 -15.33 1.75
N ASP A 100 19.20 -15.10 0.44
CA ASP A 100 20.35 -14.76 -0.40
C ASP A 100 20.48 -13.23 -0.58
N VAL A 101 19.61 -12.43 0.05
CA VAL A 101 19.62 -10.97 -0.01
C VAL A 101 20.30 -10.38 1.21
N ALA A 102 21.39 -9.65 0.98
CA ALA A 102 22.08 -8.89 2.01
C ALA A 102 21.70 -7.41 1.93
N PHE A 103 21.25 -6.84 3.05
CA PHE A 103 21.08 -5.39 3.20
C PHE A 103 22.40 -4.76 3.62
N VAL A 104 23.17 -4.27 2.65
CA VAL A 104 24.43 -3.60 2.91
C VAL A 104 24.16 -2.11 3.09
N ALA A 105 24.59 -1.53 4.22
CA ALA A 105 24.56 -0.08 4.39
C ALA A 105 25.51 0.56 3.37
N ASN A 106 24.99 1.43 2.51
CA ASN A 106 25.84 2.26 1.69
C ASN A 106 26.54 3.25 2.63
N ARG A 107 27.81 3.00 2.97
CA ARG A 107 28.62 3.98 3.67
C ARG A 107 28.88 5.12 2.68
N GLY A 108 27.95 6.06 2.64
CA GLY A 108 28.14 7.32 1.94
C GLY A 108 29.40 7.99 2.49
N SER A 109 30.29 8.35 1.58
CA SER A 109 31.47 9.18 1.77
C SER A 109 31.20 10.27 2.80
N ALA A 110 31.89 10.18 3.93
CA ALA A 110 32.17 11.36 4.74
C ALA A 110 33.35 12.07 4.07
N ASP A 111 33.04 13.05 3.24
CA ASP A 111 33.92 14.17 2.89
C ASP A 111 33.05 15.42 2.68
#